data_AF-A0A7N2MBX5-F1
#
_entry.id   AF-A0A7N2MBX5-F1
#
_cell.length_a   1.000
_cell.length_b   1.000
_cell.length_c   1.000
_cell.angle_alpha   90.00
_cell.angle_beta   90.00
_cell.angle_gamma   90.00
#
_symmetry.space_group_name_H-M   'P 1'
#
loop_
_entity.id
_entity.type
_entity.pdbx_description
1 polymer ?
#
loop_
_entity_poly.entity_id
_entity_poly.type
_entity_poly.pdbx_seq_one_letter_code
_entity_poly.pdbx_strand_id
1 'polypeptide(L)'
;MRSYATAIVAAEYLLLWLPKGTHEWSSFLTPEELVLILQHANLTVREMAGFVYNPLTGRWSLSDDISVNFIAFGTKKLPIDKNIPL
;
A
#
# COMPACT_ATOMS: atom_id res chain seq x y z
N MET A 1 -11.35 -3.51 10.15
CA MET A 1 -10.38 -3.26 11.24
C MET A 1 -10.24 -4.45 12.21
N ARG A 2 -9.92 -5.68 11.75
CA ARG A 2 -9.74 -6.83 12.67
C ARG A 2 -8.50 -7.70 12.40
N SER A 3 -7.92 -7.65 11.21
CA SER A 3 -6.77 -8.49 10.80
C SER A 3 -5.41 -7.78 10.90
N TYR A 4 -5.38 -6.45 11.06
CA TYR A 4 -4.17 -5.61 11.02
C TYR A 4 -3.30 -5.73 12.28
N ALA A 5 -3.93 -5.71 13.44
CA ALA A 5 -3.22 -5.77 14.72
C ALA A 5 -2.47 -7.09 14.90
N THR A 6 -3.06 -8.18 14.41
CA THR A 6 -2.48 -9.53 14.52
C THR A 6 -1.21 -9.68 13.68
N ALA A 7 -1.15 -9.07 12.49
CA ALA A 7 0.02 -9.15 11.62
C ALA A 7 1.22 -8.34 12.17
N ILE A 8 0.97 -7.14 12.69
CA ILE A 8 1.99 -6.31 13.34
C ILE A 8 2.49 -6.97 14.63
N VAL A 9 1.57 -7.49 15.46
CA VAL A 9 1.96 -8.19 16.69
C VAL A 9 2.75 -9.47 16.37
N ALA A 10 2.39 -10.20 15.33
CA ALA A 10 3.18 -11.36 14.89
C ALA A 10 4.59 -10.95 14.40
N ALA A 11 4.72 -9.89 13.61
CA ALA A 11 6.00 -9.42 13.09
C ALA A 11 6.93 -8.83 14.18
N GLU A 12 6.38 -8.04 15.12
CA GLU A 12 7.14 -7.40 16.20
C GLU A 12 7.42 -8.35 17.38
N TYR A 13 6.47 -9.21 17.76
CA TYR A 13 6.57 -10.02 19.00
C TYR A 13 6.90 -11.49 18.77
N LEU A 14 6.55 -12.08 17.61
CA LEU A 14 6.84 -13.50 17.33
C LEU A 14 8.05 -13.71 16.42
N LEU A 15 8.29 -12.81 15.46
CA LEU A 15 9.34 -12.97 14.45
C LEU A 15 10.61 -12.14 14.71
N LEU A 16 10.59 -11.18 15.65
CA LEU A 16 11.72 -10.27 15.95
C LEU A 16 12.25 -9.50 14.72
N TRP A 17 11.41 -9.28 13.70
CA TRP A 17 11.85 -8.62 12.47
C TRP A 17 11.99 -7.10 12.60
N LEU A 18 11.41 -6.49 13.66
CA LEU A 18 11.44 -5.05 13.89
C LEU A 18 11.64 -4.71 15.38
N PRO A 19 12.33 -3.59 15.71
CA PRO A 19 12.46 -3.09 17.07
C PRO A 19 11.11 -2.74 17.71
N LYS A 20 10.97 -2.94 19.02
CA LYS A 20 9.73 -2.65 19.75
C LYS A 20 9.35 -1.17 19.64
N GLY A 21 8.08 -0.89 19.29
CA GLY A 21 7.52 0.47 19.29
C GLY A 21 7.70 1.24 17.97
N THR A 22 8.10 0.60 16.88
CA THR A 22 8.23 1.25 15.56
C THR A 22 6.90 1.55 14.88
N HIS A 23 5.80 0.92 15.29
CA HIS A 23 4.48 1.22 14.73
C HIS A 23 3.70 2.19 15.62
N GLU A 24 3.76 3.48 15.27
CA GLU A 24 2.75 4.44 15.71
C GLU A 24 1.43 4.17 14.96
N TRP A 25 0.42 3.67 15.69
CA TRP A 25 -0.92 3.38 15.19
C TRP A 25 -1.62 4.57 14.51
N SER A 26 -1.20 5.79 14.84
CA SER A 26 -1.69 7.08 14.33
C SER A 26 -1.20 7.44 12.93
N SER A 27 -0.18 6.77 12.41
CA SER A 27 0.46 7.14 11.13
C SER A 27 -0.03 6.33 9.93
N PHE A 28 -1.07 5.50 10.10
CA PHE A 28 -1.54 4.62 9.04
C PHE A 28 -2.57 5.29 8.14
N LEU A 29 -2.13 5.57 6.91
CA LEU A 29 -2.96 6.03 5.81
C LEU A 29 -3.96 4.94 5.40
N THR A 30 -5.21 5.30 5.19
CA THR A 30 -6.24 4.42 4.59
C THR A 30 -6.11 4.36 3.06
N PRO A 31 -6.64 3.32 2.39
CA PRO A 31 -6.72 3.28 0.93
C PRO A 31 -7.39 4.52 0.32
N GLU A 32 -8.47 4.99 0.94
CA GLU A 32 -9.23 6.15 0.50
C GLU A 32 -8.41 7.44 0.62
N GLU A 33 -7.71 7.63 1.73
CA GLU A 33 -6.81 8.78 1.92
C GLU A 33 -5.64 8.73 0.93
N LEU A 34 -5.08 7.56 0.64
CA LEU A 34 -4.05 7.42 -0.39
C LEU A 34 -4.58 7.86 -1.76
N VAL A 35 -5.78 7.41 -2.14
CA VAL A 35 -6.41 7.81 -3.40
C VAL A 35 -6.57 9.34 -3.46
N LEU A 36 -7.04 9.96 -2.39
CA LEU A 36 -7.20 11.42 -2.32
C LEU A 36 -5.85 12.15 -2.45
N ILE A 37 -4.80 11.69 -1.76
CA ILE A 37 -3.45 12.26 -1.87
C ILE A 37 -2.94 12.17 -3.30
N LEU A 38 -3.08 11.01 -3.95
CA LEU A 38 -2.64 10.79 -5.32
C LEU A 38 -3.45 11.65 -6.30
N GLN A 39 -4.76 11.76 -6.11
CA GLN A 39 -5.61 12.64 -6.93
C GLN A 39 -5.21 14.10 -6.81
N HIS A 40 -4.94 14.62 -5.61
CA HIS A 40 -4.42 15.97 -5.41
C HIS A 40 -3.05 16.18 -6.09
N ALA A 41 -2.25 15.12 -6.21
CA ALA A 41 -0.98 15.13 -6.95
C ALA A 41 -1.15 14.97 -8.48
N ASN A 42 -2.38 15.01 -9.01
CA ASN A 42 -2.73 14.78 -10.42
C ASN A 42 -2.39 13.36 -10.92
N LEU A 43 -2.41 12.37 -10.04
CA LEU A 43 -2.28 10.95 -10.36
C LEU A 43 -3.66 10.29 -10.30
N THR A 44 -3.98 9.49 -11.31
CA THR A 44 -5.17 8.63 -11.30
C THR A 44 -4.75 7.23 -10.90
N VAL A 45 -5.27 6.74 -9.77
CA VAL A 45 -5.11 5.35 -9.35
C VAL A 45 -5.83 4.44 -10.34
N ARG A 46 -5.15 3.42 -10.85
CA ARG A 46 -5.65 2.44 -11.81
C ARG A 46 -5.95 1.11 -11.15
N GLU A 47 -5.11 0.72 -10.21
CA GLU A 47 -5.19 -0.57 -9.54
C GLU A 47 -4.63 -0.44 -8.13
N MET A 48 -5.16 -1.27 -7.23
CA MET A 48 -4.67 -1.43 -5.88
C MET A 48 -4.74 -2.90 -5.51
N ALA A 49 -3.72 -3.39 -4.82
CA ALA A 49 -3.65 -4.77 -4.35
C ALA A 49 -2.98 -4.82 -2.97
N GLY A 50 -3.34 -5.81 -2.18
CA GLY A 50 -2.55 -6.23 -1.03
C GLY A 50 -1.44 -7.19 -1.45
N PHE A 51 -0.64 -7.60 -0.48
CA PHE A 51 0.39 -8.62 -0.67
C PHE A 51 0.51 -9.50 0.57
N VAL A 52 0.79 -10.78 0.35
CA VAL A 52 0.84 -11.82 1.37
C VAL A 52 2.18 -12.54 1.28
N TYR A 53 2.78 -12.81 2.44
CA TYR A 53 3.99 -13.59 2.56
C TYR A 53 3.67 -15.06 2.84
N ASN A 54 4.27 -15.96 2.07
CA ASN A 54 4.25 -17.38 2.34
C ASN A 54 5.52 -17.80 3.09
N PRO A 55 5.45 -18.13 4.39
CA PRO A 55 6.63 -18.48 5.18
C PRO A 55 7.25 -19.83 4.82
N LEU A 56 6.49 -20.74 4.20
CA LEU A 56 6.99 -22.04 3.78
C LEU A 56 7.85 -21.94 2.53
N THR A 57 7.48 -21.06 1.59
CA THR A 57 8.21 -20.86 0.33
C THR A 57 9.14 -19.65 0.35
N GLY A 58 9.00 -18.78 1.35
CA GLY A 58 9.74 -17.52 1.45
C GLY A 58 9.36 -16.50 0.38
N ARG A 59 8.17 -16.60 -0.23
CA ARG A 59 7.76 -15.77 -1.37
C ARG A 59 6.62 -14.83 -1.02
N TRP A 60 6.62 -13.67 -1.67
CA TRP A 60 5.51 -12.72 -1.66
C TRP A 60 4.61 -12.92 -2.87
N SER A 61 3.31 -12.74 -2.70
CA SER A 61 2.32 -12.72 -3.79
C SER A 61 1.35 -11.56 -3.60
N LEU A 62 0.80 -11.06 -4.71
CA LEU A 62 -0.32 -10.10 -4.66
C LEU A 62 -1.58 -10.78 -4.11
N SER A 63 -2.46 -9.95 -3.54
CA SER A 63 -3.74 -10.35 -2.96
C SER A 63 -4.78 -9.28 -3.24
N ASP A 64 -6.04 -9.70 -3.37
CA ASP A 64 -7.17 -8.78 -3.48
C ASP A 64 -7.57 -8.18 -2.12
N ASP A 65 -7.02 -8.68 -1.00
CA ASP A 65 -7.29 -8.16 0.34
C ASP A 65 -6.38 -6.97 0.68
N ILE A 66 -6.91 -5.76 0.50
CA ILE A 66 -6.24 -4.50 0.84
C ILE A 66 -6.45 -4.06 2.31
N SER A 67 -7.15 -4.86 3.11
CA SER A 67 -7.55 -4.46 4.47
C SER A 67 -6.39 -4.45 5.48
N VAL A 68 -5.26 -5.09 5.13
CA VAL A 68 -4.06 -5.26 5.98
C VAL A 68 -2.82 -4.57 5.43
N ASN A 69 -2.69 -4.45 4.12
CA ASN A 69 -1.63 -3.70 3.47
C ASN A 69 -2.07 -3.43 2.04
N PHE A 70 -1.49 -2.43 1.41
CA PHE A 70 -1.84 -2.11 0.03
C PHE A 70 -0.67 -1.46 -0.71
N ILE A 71 -0.63 -1.70 -2.01
CA ILE A 71 0.16 -1.01 -3.01
C ILE A 71 -0.78 -0.47 -4.09
N ALA A 72 -0.51 0.74 -4.59
CA ALA A 72 -1.32 1.36 -5.63
C ALA A 72 -0.48 1.61 -6.89
N PHE A 73 -1.05 1.28 -8.05
CA PHE A 73 -0.51 1.67 -9.35
C PHE A 73 -1.30 2.87 -9.88
N GLY A 74 -0.60 3.98 -10.14
CA GLY A 74 -1.19 5.23 -10.59
C GLY A 74 -0.53 5.76 -11.86
N THR A 75 -1.31 6.45 -12.69
CA THR A 75 -0.82 7.09 -13.93
C THR A 75 -1.06 8.58 -13.87
N LYS A 76 -0.06 9.38 -14.29
CA LYS A 76 -0.22 10.81 -14.55
C LYS A 76 -0.49 11.00 -16.03
N LYS A 77 -1.64 11.58 -16.39
CA LYS A 77 -1.86 11.99 -17.77
C LYS A 77 -1.02 13.25 -18.00
N LEU A 78 0.03 13.13 -18.81
CA LEU A 78 0.74 14.32 -19.26
C LEU A 78 -0.24 15.16 -20.12
N PRO A 79 -0.24 16.50 -19.98
CA PRO A 79 -0.96 17.33 -20.91
C PRO A 79 -0.45 17.02 -22.32
N ILE A 80 -1.37 16.69 -23.23
CA ILE A 80 -1.03 16.65 -24.66
C ILE A 80 -0.75 18.10 -25.02
N ASP A 81 0.51 18.43 -25.28
CA ASP A 81 0.86 19.73 -25.85
C ASP A 81 0.29 19.79 -27.27
N LYS A 82 -0.82 20.52 -27.42
CA LYS A 82 -1.49 20.71 -28.71
C LYS A 82 -0.72 21.65 -29.65
N ASN A 83 0.39 22.23 -29.20
CA ASN A 83 1.19 23.19 -29.98
C ASN A 83 2.43 22.57 -30.64
N ILE A 84 2.67 21.26 -30.49
CA ILE A 84 3.75 20.56 -31.21
C ILE A 84 3.16 19.92 -32.48
N PRO A 85 3.45 20.45 -33.68
CA PRO A 85 3.07 19.79 -34.92
C PRO A 85 3.86 18.48 -35.09
N LEU A 86 3.20 17.46 -35.64
CA LEU A 86 3.80 16.18 -36.05
C LEU A 86 4.82 16.35 -37.18
#